data_AF-A0AAD3RS15-F1
#
_entry.id   AF-A0AAD3RS15-F1
#
_cell.length_a   1.000
_cell.length_b   1.000
_cell.length_c   1.000
_cell.angle_alpha   90.00
_cell.angle_beta   90.00
_cell.angle_gamma   90.00
#
_symmetry.space_group_name_H-M   'P 1'
#
loop_
_entity.id
_entity.type
_entity.pdbx_description
1 polymer ?
#
loop_
_entity_poly.entity_id
_entity_poly.type
_entity_poly.pdbx_seq_one_letter_code
_entity_poly.pdbx_strand_id
1 'polypeptide(L)' 'EISQEMLQFMQNLRKVVAVGVVGGSDLVKITEQLGKSVITEYDYVFSENGLVAYKDGKLIGNQ' A
#
# COMPACT_ATOMS: atom_id res chain seq x y z
N GLU A 1 13.45 -4.94 4.39
CA GLU A 1 13.10 -3.54 4.05
C GLU A 1 13.17 -3.34 2.56
N ILE A 2 12.31 -2.48 2.03
CA ILE A 2 12.32 -2.08 0.62
C ILE A 2 13.44 -1.05 0.37
N SER A 3 14.03 -1.02 -0.82
CA SER A 3 15.09 -0.04 -1.13
C SER A 3 14.50 1.36 -1.36
N GLN A 4 15.29 2.40 -1.09
CA GLN A 4 14.91 3.79 -1.41
C GLN A 4 14.65 4.00 -2.90
N GLU A 5 15.40 3.32 -3.76
CA GLU A 5 15.21 3.37 -5.22
C GLU A 5 13.82 2.88 -5.61
N MET A 6 13.37 1.77 -5.02
CA MET A 6 12.05 1.21 -5.30
C MET A 6 10.93 2.12 -4.79
N LEU A 7 11.09 2.71 -3.59
CA LEU A 7 10.12 3.71 -3.10
C LEU A 7 10.00 4.90 -4.06
N GLN A 8 11.14 5.45 -4.49
CA GLN A 8 11.15 6.58 -5.41
C GLN A 8 10.52 6.24 -6.76
N PHE A 9 10.78 5.03 -7.26
CA PHE A 9 10.17 4.51 -8.48
C PHE A 9 8.65 4.44 -8.35
N MET A 10 8.13 3.84 -7.28
CA MET A 10 6.69 3.72 -7.05
C MET A 10 6.01 5.10 -6.91
N GLN A 11 6.64 6.05 -6.23
CA GLN A 11 6.14 7.42 -6.13
C GLN A 11 6.09 8.14 -7.48
N ASN A 12 7.03 7.88 -8.38
CA ASN A 12 6.99 8.43 -9.73
C ASN A 12 5.94 7.74 -10.61
N LEU A 13 5.77 6.42 -10.47
CA LEU A 13 4.76 5.65 -11.20
C LEU A 13 3.34 6.09 -10.83
N ARG A 14 3.09 6.38 -9.55
CA ARG A 14 1.81 6.91 -9.05
C ARG A 14 1.32 8.18 -9.75
N LYS A 15 2.23 9.00 -10.28
CA LYS A 15 1.87 10.24 -10.99
C LYS A 15 1.22 10.01 -12.35
N VAL A 16 1.41 8.82 -12.93
CA VAL A 16 0.94 8.50 -14.31
C VAL A 16 -0.05 7.34 -14.34
N VAL A 17 -0.08 6.50 -13.31
CA VAL A 17 -1.00 5.37 -13.19
C VAL A 17 -1.35 5.14 -11.73
N ALA A 18 -2.55 4.61 -11.46
CA ALA A 18 -2.91 4.18 -10.12
C ALA A 18 -2.04 3.01 -9.67
N VAL A 19 -1.50 3.07 -8.45
CA VAL A 19 -0.62 2.05 -7.89
C VAL A 19 -1.22 1.51 -6.60
N GLY A 20 -1.10 0.20 -6.38
CA GLY A 20 -1.56 -0.44 -5.16
C GLY A 20 -0.66 -1.57 -4.67
N VAL A 21 -0.77 -1.87 -3.38
CA VAL A 21 -0.06 -2.95 -2.71
C VAL A 21 -1.06 -4.01 -2.28
N VAL A 22 -0.71 -5.28 -2.47
CA VAL A 22 -1.46 -6.42 -1.94
C VAL A 22 -0.55 -7.32 -1.11
N GLY A 23 -1.01 -7.70 0.07
CA GLY A 23 -0.32 -8.63 0.95
C GLY A 23 -1.29 -9.58 1.62
N GLY A 24 -0.87 -10.83 1.83
CA GLY A 24 -1.62 -11.81 2.62
C GLY A 24 -1.50 -11.60 4.13
N SER A 25 -0.64 -10.68 4.55
CA SER A 25 -0.46 -10.31 5.95
C SER A 25 -1.38 -9.16 6.35
N ASP A 26 -1.55 -8.99 7.64
CA ASP A 26 -2.23 -7.85 8.25
C ASP A 26 -1.54 -6.53 7.86
N LEU A 27 -2.33 -5.45 7.89
CA LEU A 27 -1.88 -4.10 7.56
C LEU A 27 -0.63 -3.64 8.35
N VAL A 28 -0.49 -4.11 9.60
CA VAL A 28 0.65 -3.81 10.47
C VAL A 28 1.96 -4.34 9.87
N LYS A 29 1.97 -5.58 9.38
CA LYS A 29 3.17 -6.16 8.75
C LYS A 29 3.51 -5.47 7.43
N ILE A 30 2.49 -5.05 6.68
CA ILE A 30 2.67 -4.29 5.43
C ILE A 30 3.32 -2.92 5.73
N THR A 31 2.86 -2.22 6.77
CA THR A 31 3.45 -0.94 7.21
C THR A 31 4.86 -1.09 7.79
N GLU A 32 5.18 -2.21 8.45
CA GLU A 32 6.55 -2.49 8.91
C GLU A 32 7.54 -2.63 7.75
N GLN A 33 7.14 -3.24 6.63
CA GLN A 33 8.03 -3.46 5.49
C GLN A 33 8.17 -2.25 4.55
N LEU A 34 7.08 -1.51 4.35
CA LEU A 34 6.98 -0.42 3.37
C LEU A 34 7.07 0.97 4.02
N GLY A 35 6.99 1.04 5.34
CA GLY A 35 6.98 2.28 6.10
C GLY A 35 5.59 2.64 6.62
N LYS A 36 5.56 3.48 7.65
CA LYS A 36 4.35 3.86 8.40
C LYS A 36 3.28 4.56 7.55
N SER A 37 3.64 5.06 6.36
CA SER A 37 2.79 5.87 5.49
C SER A 37 2.21 5.10 4.29
N VAL A 38 2.29 3.76 4.27
CA VAL A 38 1.86 2.96 3.11
C VAL A 38 0.42 3.24 2.66
N ILE A 39 -0.49 3.53 3.61
CA ILE A 39 -1.92 3.74 3.34
C ILE A 39 -2.17 5.06 2.58
N THR A 40 -1.26 6.03 2.72
CA THR A 40 -1.35 7.33 2.05
C THR A 40 -0.41 7.44 0.86
N GLU A 41 0.65 6.62 0.81
CA GLU A 41 1.65 6.60 -0.25
C GLU A 41 1.23 5.84 -1.51
N TYR A 42 0.23 4.95 -1.40
CA TYR A 42 -0.37 4.21 -2.50
C TYR A 42 -1.85 4.55 -2.66
N ASP A 43 -2.38 4.43 -3.87
CA ASP A 43 -3.79 4.70 -4.13
C ASP A 43 -4.67 3.59 -3.57
N TYR A 44 -4.17 2.35 -3.58
CA TYR A 44 -4.85 1.19 -3.01
C TYR A 44 -3.92 0.38 -2.10
N VAL A 45 -4.43 -0.06 -0.96
CA VAL A 45 -3.73 -1.00 -0.08
C VAL A 45 -4.68 -2.13 0.32
N PHE A 46 -4.30 -3.35 -0.03
CA PHE A 46 -5.03 -4.58 0.24
C PHE A 46 -4.24 -5.43 1.23
N SER A 47 -4.75 -5.61 2.44
CA SER A 47 -4.21 -6.55 3.43
C SER A 47 -5.07 -7.80 3.52
N GLU A 48 -4.53 -8.85 4.13
CA GLU A 48 -5.24 -10.13 4.31
C GLU A 48 -5.80 -10.69 3.00
N ASN A 49 -4.99 -10.66 1.92
CA ASN A 49 -5.38 -11.05 0.57
C ASN A 49 -6.57 -10.28 -0.01
N GLY A 50 -6.77 -9.03 0.43
CA GLY A 50 -7.84 -8.16 -0.04
C GLY A 50 -9.14 -8.27 0.73
N LEU A 51 -9.17 -9.03 1.83
CA LEU A 51 -10.28 -8.98 2.80
C LEU A 51 -10.41 -7.57 3.39
N VAL A 52 -9.30 -6.86 3.58
CA VAL A 52 -9.29 -5.46 4.02
C VAL A 52 -8.66 -4.60 2.91
N ALA A 53 -9.39 -3.56 2.51
CA ALA A 53 -9.03 -2.69 1.39
C ALA A 53 -9.12 -1.21 1.77
N TYR A 54 -8.06 -0.47 1.47
CA TYR A 54 -7.99 0.98 1.58
C TYR A 54 -7.83 1.62 0.21
N LYS A 55 -8.45 2.78 0.02
CA LYS A 55 -8.23 3.68 -1.10
C LYS A 55 -8.03 5.11 -0.61
N ASP A 56 -6.96 5.76 -1.06
CA ASP A 56 -6.63 7.15 -0.67
C ASP A 56 -6.63 7.36 0.86
N GLY A 57 -6.07 6.39 1.61
CA GLY A 57 -6.06 6.42 3.08
C GLY A 57 -7.38 6.02 3.75
N LYS A 58 -8.46 5.77 2.99
CA LYS A 58 -9.79 5.46 3.54
C LYS A 58 -10.14 3.99 3.35
N LEU A 59 -10.72 3.38 4.38
CA LEU A 59 -11.24 2.02 4.29
C LEU A 59 -12.40 2.00 3.29
N ILE A 60 -12.32 1.13 2.28
CA ILE A 60 -13.35 0.94 1.25
C ILE A 60 -14.03 -0.42 1.31
N GLY A 61 -13.45 -1.38 2.05
CA GLY A 61 -14.04 -2.68 2.26
C GLY A 61 -13.32 -3.46 3.35
N ASN A 62 -14.09 -4.14 4.19
CA ASN A 62 -13.64 -5.21 5.06
C ASN A 62 -14.64 -6.37 4.97
N GLN A 63 -14.21 -7.58 5.31
CA GLN A 63 -15.06 -8.78 5.36
C GLN A 63 -14.94 -9.45 6.73
#